data_AF-A0A8R7RFR6-F1
#
_entry.id   AF-A0A8R7RFR6-F1
#
_cell.length_a   1.000
_cell.length_b   1.000
_cell.length_c   1.000
_cell.angle_alpha   90.00
_cell.angle_beta   90.00
_cell.angle_gamma   90.00
#
_symmetry.space_group_name_H-M   'P 1'
#
loop_
_entity.id
_entity.type
_entity.pdbx_description
1 polymer ?
#
loop_
_entity_poly.entity_id
_entity_poly.type
_entity_poly.pdbx_seq_one_letter_code
_entity_poly.pdbx_strand_id
1 'polypeptide(L)'
;MIAGGGLLWMGWAGFNGGAPYAANITASIAVLNTNVSAATSLLTWTCLDVIFFGKPSVIGAVQGMMTGLVCITPGAGLVQTWAAVVMGIFAGSVPWFTMMILHKKSALLMKVDDTLAVFHTHAVAGLLGGVLTGLLATPELMMMESSVPGPKGAFYGGGIKQVGKQLAGAAFVIVWNLVVTTLILLGIGLFVPLRMPDDQLMIGDDAAHGEEAYALWGDGEKFDATRHDVSRGAGGEREMGTAEQRLAGMGARGVTIQL
;
A
#
# COMPACT_ATOMS: atom_id res chain seq x y z
N MET A 1 7.25 9.63 -5.52
CA MET A 1 6.27 9.18 -4.49
C MET A 1 5.35 10.29 -4.00
N ILE A 2 5.85 11.39 -3.41
CA ILE A 2 4.97 12.46 -2.85
C ILE A 2 4.07 13.10 -3.91
N ALA A 3 4.60 13.41 -5.11
CA ALA A 3 3.80 13.93 -6.21
C ALA A 3 2.64 12.98 -6.59
N GLY A 4 2.94 11.69 -6.76
CA GLY A 4 1.93 10.66 -7.00
C GLY A 4 0.92 10.54 -5.86
N GLY A 5 1.38 10.59 -4.61
CA GLY A 5 0.51 10.60 -3.43
C GLY A 5 -0.44 11.80 -3.38
N GLY A 6 0.06 13.00 -3.72
CA GLY A 6 -0.76 14.21 -3.80
C GLY A 6 -1.82 14.14 -4.91
N LEU A 7 -1.44 13.63 -6.09
CA LEU A 7 -2.38 13.39 -7.19
C LEU A 7 -3.43 12.34 -6.82
N LEU A 8 -3.04 11.27 -6.13
CA LEU A 8 -3.95 10.23 -5.65
C LEU A 8 -4.93 10.78 -4.63
N TRP A 9 -4.48 11.54 -3.63
CA TRP A 9 -5.38 12.15 -2.64
C TRP A 9 -6.38 13.09 -3.34
N MET A 10 -5.89 14.00 -4.20
CA MET A 10 -6.74 14.93 -4.94
C MET A 10 -7.77 14.18 -5.81
N GLY A 11 -7.31 13.17 -6.57
CA GLY A 11 -8.17 12.35 -7.41
C GLY A 11 -9.19 11.54 -6.61
N TRP A 12 -8.84 11.09 -5.40
CA TRP A 12 -9.73 10.29 -4.56
C TRP A 12 -10.95 11.06 -4.07
N ALA A 13 -10.82 12.39 -3.91
CA ALA A 13 -11.98 13.23 -3.61
C ALA A 13 -13.01 13.15 -4.74
N GLY A 14 -12.57 13.13 -6.01
CA GLY A 14 -13.44 12.87 -7.16
C GLY A 14 -13.93 11.43 -7.23
N PHE A 15 -13.07 10.46 -6.88
CA PHE A 15 -13.42 9.03 -6.89
C PHE A 15 -14.57 8.72 -5.92
N ASN A 16 -14.46 9.15 -4.66
CA ASN A 16 -15.50 8.93 -3.65
C ASN A 16 -16.65 9.94 -3.78
N GLY A 17 -16.33 11.21 -4.04
CA GLY A 17 -17.34 12.27 -4.18
C GLY A 17 -18.20 12.12 -5.44
N GLY A 18 -17.68 11.50 -6.48
CA GLY A 18 -18.41 11.22 -7.73
C GLY A 18 -19.19 9.91 -7.71
N ALA A 19 -18.97 9.03 -6.73
CA ALA A 19 -19.63 7.73 -6.63
C ALA A 19 -21.18 7.80 -6.56
N PRO A 20 -21.80 8.84 -5.96
CA PRO A 20 -23.26 9.01 -6.03
C PRO A 20 -23.81 9.42 -7.41
N TYR A 21 -22.93 9.69 -8.39
CA TYR A 21 -23.28 10.15 -9.75
C TYR A 21 -24.15 11.42 -9.81
N ALA A 22 -24.18 12.18 -8.73
CA ALA A 22 -24.94 13.41 -8.59
C ALA A 22 -24.28 14.37 -7.60
N ALA A 23 -24.48 15.67 -7.79
CA ALA A 23 -24.08 16.69 -6.81
C ALA A 23 -25.12 16.76 -5.68
N ASN A 24 -24.94 15.96 -4.63
CA ASN A 24 -25.88 15.81 -3.53
C ASN A 24 -25.18 15.81 -2.15
N ILE A 25 -25.97 15.58 -1.10
CA ILE A 25 -25.47 15.54 0.29
C ILE A 25 -24.47 14.39 0.47
N THR A 26 -24.75 13.21 -0.08
CA THR A 26 -23.86 12.04 -0.04
C THR A 26 -22.50 12.35 -0.65
N ALA A 27 -22.46 13.02 -1.82
CA ALA A 27 -21.23 13.43 -2.48
C ALA A 27 -20.39 14.35 -1.57
N SER A 28 -21.05 15.32 -0.93
CA SER A 28 -20.41 16.27 -0.03
C SER A 28 -19.80 15.58 1.20
N ILE A 29 -20.55 14.64 1.80
CA ILE A 29 -20.08 13.84 2.94
C ILE A 29 -18.95 12.89 2.52
N ALA A 30 -19.04 12.29 1.33
CA ALA A 30 -18.01 11.41 0.81
C ALA A 30 -16.67 12.13 0.62
N VAL A 31 -16.66 13.34 0.07
CA VAL A 31 -15.45 14.17 -0.05
C VAL A 31 -14.88 14.50 1.32
N LEU A 32 -15.73 14.91 2.27
CA LEU A 32 -15.29 15.24 3.63
C LEU A 32 -14.66 14.03 4.33
N ASN A 33 -15.36 12.89 4.34
CA ASN A 33 -14.90 11.66 4.97
C ASN A 33 -13.62 11.13 4.33
N THR A 34 -13.46 11.28 3.02
CA THR A 34 -12.23 10.90 2.30
C THR A 34 -11.01 11.64 2.84
N ASN A 35 -11.12 12.96 3.01
CA ASN A 35 -10.03 13.78 3.53
C ASN A 35 -9.75 13.49 5.02
N VAL A 36 -10.80 13.36 5.83
CA VAL A 36 -10.67 13.09 7.27
C VAL A 36 -10.03 11.72 7.53
N SER A 37 -10.44 10.68 6.81
CA SER A 37 -9.85 9.35 6.95
C SER A 37 -8.39 9.33 6.51
N ALA A 38 -8.08 9.92 5.35
CA ALA A 38 -6.71 10.00 4.83
C ALA A 38 -5.76 10.73 5.80
N ALA A 39 -6.17 11.89 6.32
CA ALA A 39 -5.39 12.65 7.28
C ALA A 39 -5.17 11.87 8.58
N THR A 40 -6.24 11.26 9.12
CA THR A 40 -6.16 10.51 10.38
C THR A 40 -5.29 9.25 10.25
N SER A 41 -5.39 8.56 9.11
CA SER A 41 -4.58 7.37 8.81
C SER A 41 -3.11 7.71 8.60
N LEU A 42 -2.81 8.80 7.87
CA LEU A 42 -1.45 9.32 7.72
C LEU A 42 -0.82 9.62 9.09
N LEU A 43 -1.55 10.34 9.95
CA LEU A 43 -1.06 10.69 11.28
C LEU A 43 -0.85 9.43 12.13
N THR A 44 -1.80 8.51 12.12
CA THR A 44 -1.70 7.25 12.87
C THR A 44 -0.49 6.43 12.43
N TRP A 45 -0.30 6.25 11.13
CA TRP A 45 0.83 5.51 10.57
C TRP A 45 2.16 6.18 10.94
N THR A 46 2.25 7.49 10.77
CA THR A 46 3.46 8.25 11.09
C THR A 46 3.79 8.16 12.58
N CYS A 47 2.78 8.25 13.45
CA CYS A 47 2.95 8.04 14.89
C CYS A 47 3.47 6.63 15.20
N LEU A 48 2.94 5.59 14.55
CA LEU A 48 3.42 4.22 14.73
C LEU A 48 4.87 4.06 14.26
N ASP A 49 5.25 4.67 13.12
CA ASP A 49 6.64 4.67 12.68
C ASP A 49 7.57 5.33 13.70
N VAL A 50 7.16 6.46 14.28
CA VAL A 50 7.94 7.13 15.35
C VAL A 50 8.04 6.25 16.58
N ILE A 51 6.95 5.62 17.02
CA ILE A 51 6.90 4.79 18.23
C ILE A 51 7.78 3.54 18.10
N PHE A 52 7.71 2.84 16.95
CA PHE A 52 8.38 1.55 16.78
C PHE A 52 9.75 1.65 16.11
N PHE A 53 9.99 2.65 15.27
CA PHE A 53 11.24 2.82 14.53
C PHE A 53 12.02 4.09 14.93
N GLY A 54 11.49 4.91 15.84
CA GLY A 54 12.18 6.06 16.43
C GLY A 54 12.25 7.31 15.55
N LYS A 55 11.70 7.27 14.32
CA LYS A 55 11.73 8.38 13.38
C LYS A 55 10.53 8.36 12.42
N PRO A 56 10.03 9.52 11.98
CA PRO A 56 8.95 9.58 11.01
C PRO A 56 9.44 9.14 9.62
N SER A 57 8.61 8.40 8.89
CA SER A 57 8.89 7.97 7.51
C SER A 57 7.98 8.70 6.52
N VAL A 58 8.57 9.35 5.51
CA VAL A 58 7.80 9.97 4.43
C VAL A 58 7.10 8.92 3.57
N ILE A 59 7.78 7.80 3.32
CA ILE A 59 7.20 6.65 2.60
C ILE A 59 6.03 6.09 3.41
N GLY A 60 6.22 5.94 4.73
CA GLY A 60 5.19 5.50 5.65
C GLY A 60 4.00 6.47 5.69
N ALA A 61 4.23 7.78 5.74
CA ALA A 61 3.16 8.78 5.71
C ALA A 61 2.31 8.69 4.44
N VAL A 62 2.93 8.51 3.27
CA VAL A 62 2.20 8.32 1.99
C VAL A 62 1.44 6.98 1.98
N GLN A 63 2.02 5.90 2.52
CA GLN A 63 1.29 4.62 2.68
C GLN A 63 0.11 4.74 3.65
N GLY A 64 0.29 5.45 4.77
CA GLY A 64 -0.76 5.74 5.76
C GLY A 64 -1.91 6.55 5.15
N MET A 65 -1.60 7.58 4.39
CA MET A 65 -2.60 8.31 3.61
C MET A 65 -3.36 7.37 2.65
N MET A 66 -2.65 6.58 1.85
CA MET A 66 -3.25 5.65 0.89
C MET A 66 -4.19 4.64 1.55
N THR A 67 -3.78 4.03 2.66
CA THR A 67 -4.62 3.07 3.38
C THR A 67 -5.87 3.71 3.97
N GLY A 68 -5.78 4.97 4.42
CA GLY A 68 -6.94 5.76 4.85
C GLY A 68 -7.95 6.01 3.74
N LEU A 69 -7.46 6.34 2.54
CA LEU A 69 -8.27 6.53 1.33
C LEU A 69 -8.95 5.22 0.90
N VAL A 70 -8.21 4.11 0.89
CA VAL A 70 -8.76 2.79 0.57
C VAL A 70 -9.82 2.36 1.59
N CYS A 71 -9.53 2.46 2.88
CA CYS A 71 -10.42 2.00 3.94
C CYS A 71 -11.76 2.75 3.94
N ILE A 72 -11.77 4.06 3.67
CA ILE A 72 -13.01 4.84 3.68
C ILE A 72 -13.85 4.65 2.42
N THR A 73 -13.24 4.24 1.29
CA THR A 73 -13.91 4.08 -0.01
C THR A 73 -15.26 3.36 0.04
N PRO A 74 -15.40 2.16 0.64
CA PRO A 74 -16.69 1.46 0.69
C PRO A 74 -17.78 2.17 1.51
N GLY A 75 -17.42 3.10 2.39
CA GLY A 75 -18.32 3.77 3.33
C GLY A 75 -18.34 5.29 3.22
N ALA A 76 -17.66 5.89 2.23
CA ALA A 76 -17.36 7.31 2.22
C ALA A 76 -18.62 8.18 2.34
N GLY A 77 -19.67 7.86 1.58
CA GLY A 77 -20.96 8.54 1.65
C GLY A 77 -21.95 7.95 2.67
N LEU A 78 -21.58 6.88 3.37
CA LEU A 78 -22.52 6.05 4.16
C LEU A 78 -22.29 6.15 5.67
N VAL A 79 -21.16 6.70 6.11
CA VAL A 79 -20.80 6.86 7.52
C VAL A 79 -20.75 8.34 7.92
N GLN A 80 -20.92 8.62 9.21
CA GLN A 80 -20.72 9.97 9.74
C GLN A 80 -19.24 10.33 9.83
N THR A 81 -18.91 11.62 9.84
CA THR A 81 -17.51 12.08 9.83
C THR A 81 -16.70 11.67 11.06
N TRP A 82 -17.32 11.56 12.23
CA TRP A 82 -16.64 11.00 13.40
C TRP A 82 -16.21 9.54 13.17
N ALA A 83 -17.01 8.77 12.43
CA ALA A 83 -16.69 7.38 12.11
C ALA A 83 -15.56 7.30 11.08
N ALA A 84 -15.46 8.28 10.16
CA ALA A 84 -14.32 8.39 9.24
C ALA A 84 -12.98 8.61 9.97
N VAL A 85 -12.98 9.35 11.10
CA VAL A 85 -11.78 9.45 11.97
C VAL A 85 -11.40 8.08 12.51
N VAL A 86 -12.37 7.35 13.08
CA VAL A 86 -12.15 6.00 13.63
C VAL A 86 -11.65 5.04 12.56
N MET A 87 -12.27 5.05 11.37
CA MET A 87 -11.83 4.26 10.22
C MET A 87 -10.41 4.62 9.80
N GLY A 88 -10.04 5.91 9.81
CA GLY A 88 -8.68 6.37 9.56
C GLY A 88 -7.67 5.83 10.57
N ILE A 89 -7.99 5.81 11.87
CA ILE A 89 -7.11 5.22 12.90
C ILE A 89 -6.89 3.73 12.65
N PHE A 90 -7.96 2.98 12.35
CA PHE A 90 -7.83 1.56 12.01
C PHE A 90 -7.06 1.34 10.71
N ALA A 91 -7.28 2.18 9.70
CA ALA A 91 -6.57 2.13 8.42
C ALA A 91 -5.08 2.42 8.55
N GLY A 92 -4.69 3.30 9.48
CA GLY A 92 -3.29 3.63 9.74
C GLY A 92 -2.57 2.58 10.59
N SER A 93 -3.31 1.76 11.33
CA SER A 93 -2.75 0.81 12.31
C SER A 93 -2.77 -0.65 11.87
N VAL A 94 -3.88 -1.13 11.29
CA VAL A 94 -4.02 -2.55 10.91
C VAL A 94 -3.14 -2.89 9.70
N PRO A 95 -3.24 -2.20 8.54
CA PRO A 95 -2.29 -2.38 7.44
C PRO A 95 -0.82 -2.13 7.82
N TRP A 96 -0.55 -1.18 8.71
CA TRP A 96 0.80 -0.96 9.26
C TRP A 96 1.30 -2.21 9.97
N PHE A 97 0.48 -2.78 10.86
CA PHE A 97 0.82 -4.01 11.59
C PHE A 97 1.02 -5.19 10.63
N THR A 98 0.14 -5.36 9.64
CA THR A 98 0.26 -6.48 8.70
C THR A 98 1.51 -6.36 7.85
N MET A 99 1.84 -5.16 7.39
CA MET A 99 3.01 -4.91 6.55
C MET A 99 4.32 -4.96 7.34
N MET A 100 4.41 -4.27 8.47
CA MET A 100 5.66 -4.08 9.19
C MET A 100 6.02 -5.25 10.10
N ILE A 101 5.02 -5.97 10.61
CA ILE A 101 5.21 -7.02 11.62
C ILE A 101 4.79 -8.39 11.06
N LEU A 102 3.55 -8.54 10.60
CA LEU A 102 3.03 -9.87 10.20
C LEU A 102 3.74 -10.41 8.97
N HIS A 103 3.96 -9.58 7.95
CA HIS A 103 4.62 -9.98 6.71
C HIS A 103 6.03 -10.55 6.97
N LYS A 104 6.81 -9.91 7.86
CA LYS A 104 8.16 -10.37 8.24
C LYS A 104 8.17 -11.62 9.12
N LYS A 105 7.07 -11.92 9.81
CA LYS A 105 6.96 -13.09 10.70
C LYS A 105 6.33 -14.31 10.02
N SER A 106 5.62 -14.11 8.92
CA SER A 106 4.91 -15.18 8.22
C SER A 106 5.78 -15.77 7.11
N ALA A 107 6.14 -17.04 7.25
CA ALA A 107 6.89 -17.79 6.23
C ALA A 107 6.17 -17.84 4.88
N LEU A 108 4.84 -17.72 4.87
CA LEU A 108 4.05 -17.68 3.63
C LEU A 108 4.12 -16.29 2.98
N LEU A 109 3.97 -15.23 3.76
CA LEU A 109 3.98 -13.86 3.22
C LEU A 109 5.37 -13.46 2.72
N MET A 110 6.44 -13.96 3.34
CA MET A 110 7.81 -13.73 2.85
C MET A 110 8.10 -14.35 1.48
N LYS A 111 7.27 -15.30 1.01
CA LYS A 111 7.38 -15.83 -0.36
C LYS A 111 6.67 -14.97 -1.40
N VAL A 112 5.90 -13.97 -0.96
CA VAL A 112 5.15 -13.09 -1.84
C VAL A 112 5.99 -11.85 -2.12
N ASP A 113 6.46 -11.72 -3.35
CA ASP A 113 7.17 -10.55 -3.84
C ASP A 113 6.17 -9.42 -4.17
N ASP A 114 5.75 -8.69 -3.14
CA ASP A 114 4.85 -7.53 -3.24
C ASP A 114 5.64 -6.23 -3.07
N THR A 115 6.36 -5.86 -4.14
CA THR A 115 7.29 -4.71 -4.16
C THR A 115 6.67 -3.38 -3.75
N LEU A 116 5.39 -3.16 -4.09
CA LEU A 116 4.65 -1.94 -3.76
C LEU A 116 3.76 -2.08 -2.52
N ALA A 117 3.82 -3.24 -1.85
CA ALA A 117 2.99 -3.59 -0.69
C ALA A 117 1.48 -3.40 -0.94
N VAL A 118 1.02 -3.72 -2.16
CA VAL A 118 -0.37 -3.56 -2.62
C VAL A 118 -1.31 -4.43 -1.80
N PHE A 119 -0.90 -5.63 -1.40
CA PHE A 119 -1.72 -6.53 -0.61
C PHE A 119 -2.16 -5.88 0.71
N HIS A 120 -1.21 -5.28 1.44
CA HIS A 120 -1.52 -4.65 2.73
C HIS A 120 -2.26 -3.33 2.54
N THR A 121 -1.82 -2.51 1.58
CA THR A 121 -2.38 -1.17 1.39
C THR A 121 -3.75 -1.17 0.74
N HIS A 122 -4.08 -2.20 -0.06
CA HIS A 122 -5.34 -2.29 -0.80
C HIS A 122 -6.22 -3.43 -0.31
N ALA A 123 -5.73 -4.68 -0.30
CA ALA A 123 -6.58 -5.83 0.05
C ALA A 123 -6.95 -5.85 1.54
N VAL A 124 -5.97 -5.67 2.44
CA VAL A 124 -6.23 -5.62 3.89
C VAL A 124 -7.02 -4.37 4.25
N ALA A 125 -6.59 -3.18 3.79
CA ALA A 125 -7.29 -1.93 4.07
C ALA A 125 -8.71 -1.90 3.48
N GLY A 126 -8.92 -2.43 2.27
CA GLY A 126 -10.22 -2.49 1.61
C GLY A 126 -11.19 -3.46 2.30
N LEU A 127 -10.71 -4.64 2.71
CA LEU A 127 -11.50 -5.57 3.51
C LEU A 127 -11.89 -4.94 4.85
N LEU A 128 -10.93 -4.32 5.53
CA LEU A 128 -11.17 -3.59 6.77
C LEU A 128 -12.23 -2.49 6.58
N GLY A 129 -12.11 -1.69 5.53
CA GLY A 129 -13.07 -0.67 5.15
C GLY A 129 -14.48 -1.22 4.93
N GLY A 130 -14.60 -2.34 4.22
CA GLY A 130 -15.88 -3.01 3.98
C GLY A 130 -16.51 -3.49 5.27
N VAL A 131 -15.74 -4.11 6.16
CA VAL A 131 -16.21 -4.56 7.48
C VAL A 131 -16.65 -3.38 8.34
N LEU A 132 -15.82 -2.34 8.45
CA LEU A 132 -16.12 -1.14 9.24
C LEU A 132 -17.35 -0.42 8.70
N THR A 133 -17.54 -0.36 7.37
CA THR A 133 -18.77 0.15 6.76
C THR A 133 -19.98 -0.69 7.17
N GLY A 134 -19.86 -2.02 7.16
CA GLY A 134 -20.92 -2.91 7.63
C GLY A 134 -21.31 -2.70 9.11
N LEU A 135 -20.40 -2.16 9.93
CA LEU A 135 -20.65 -1.79 11.32
C LEU A 135 -21.23 -0.38 11.47
N LEU A 136 -20.65 0.60 10.77
CA LEU A 136 -20.79 2.04 11.03
C LEU A 136 -21.70 2.78 10.03
N ALA A 137 -22.18 2.15 8.98
CA ALA A 137 -23.06 2.82 8.01
C ALA A 137 -24.39 3.22 8.65
N THR A 138 -24.80 4.49 8.50
CA THR A 138 -25.98 5.01 9.20
C THR A 138 -27.24 4.84 8.36
N PRO A 139 -28.40 4.56 8.98
CA PRO A 139 -29.64 4.34 8.26
C PRO A 139 -30.02 5.50 7.34
N GLU A 140 -29.80 6.73 7.79
CA GLU A 140 -30.16 7.96 7.07
C GLU A 140 -29.36 8.12 5.78
N LEU A 141 -28.04 7.92 5.86
CA LEU A 141 -27.15 8.00 4.70
C LEU A 141 -27.38 6.84 3.73
N MET A 142 -27.58 5.63 4.25
CA MET A 142 -27.85 4.47 3.41
C MET A 142 -29.20 4.60 2.68
N MET A 143 -30.23 5.20 3.29
CA MET A 143 -31.52 5.41 2.64
C MET A 143 -31.48 6.43 1.49
N MET A 144 -30.51 7.35 1.48
CA MET A 144 -30.33 8.29 0.36
C MET A 144 -29.73 7.62 -0.87
N GLU A 145 -28.96 6.55 -0.70
CA GLU A 145 -28.22 5.88 -1.79
C GLU A 145 -28.81 4.52 -2.19
N SER A 146 -29.57 3.86 -1.29
CA SER A 146 -30.08 2.52 -1.49
C SER A 146 -31.61 2.50 -1.62
N SER A 147 -32.11 1.85 -2.66
CA SER A 147 -33.53 1.53 -2.83
C SER A 147 -33.99 0.34 -1.96
N VAL A 148 -33.07 -0.39 -1.35
CA VAL A 148 -33.38 -1.52 -0.45
C VAL A 148 -33.96 -0.98 0.88
N PRO A 149 -35.12 -1.47 1.35
CA PRO A 149 -35.69 -1.04 2.63
C PRO A 149 -34.85 -1.43 3.86
N GLY A 150 -34.74 -0.51 4.82
CA GLY A 150 -34.08 -0.70 6.11
C GLY A 150 -32.59 -1.09 6.09
N PRO A 151 -31.75 -0.53 5.19
CA PRO A 151 -30.32 -0.79 5.23
C PRO A 151 -29.72 -0.02 6.41
N LYS A 152 -28.98 -0.71 7.27
CA LYS A 152 -28.34 -0.10 8.45
C LYS A 152 -27.15 -0.93 8.91
N GLY A 153 -26.12 -0.24 9.37
CA GLY A 153 -24.95 -0.86 9.99
C GLY A 153 -25.31 -1.61 11.28
N ALA A 154 -24.41 -2.51 11.68
CA ALA A 154 -24.63 -3.34 12.87
C ALA A 154 -24.89 -2.49 14.13
N PHE A 155 -24.17 -1.38 14.30
CA PHE A 155 -24.31 -0.49 15.46
C PHE A 155 -25.59 0.34 15.48
N TYR A 156 -26.31 0.40 14.37
CA TYR A 156 -27.62 1.07 14.25
C TYR A 156 -28.79 0.08 14.29
N GLY A 157 -28.56 -1.13 14.80
CA GLY A 157 -29.60 -2.17 14.91
C GLY A 157 -29.86 -2.94 13.61
N GLY A 158 -28.89 -2.96 12.68
CA GLY A 158 -28.91 -3.84 11.50
C GLY A 158 -28.46 -5.28 11.79
N GLY A 159 -27.89 -5.51 12.97
CA GLY A 159 -27.30 -6.79 13.36
C GLY A 159 -26.10 -7.18 12.48
N ILE A 160 -25.65 -8.43 12.61
CA ILE A 160 -24.47 -8.92 11.86
C ILE A 160 -24.74 -9.12 10.36
N LYS A 161 -26.01 -9.03 9.93
CA LYS A 161 -26.41 -9.28 8.54
C LYS A 161 -25.68 -8.37 7.56
N GLN A 162 -25.53 -7.08 7.88
CA GLN A 162 -24.84 -6.14 6.99
C GLN A 162 -23.35 -6.47 6.88
N VAL A 163 -22.66 -6.73 8.00
CA VAL A 163 -21.26 -7.21 7.98
C VAL A 163 -21.12 -8.51 7.19
N GLY A 164 -22.05 -9.44 7.35
CA GLY A 164 -22.08 -10.69 6.59
C GLY A 164 -22.18 -10.47 5.08
N LYS A 165 -22.98 -9.50 4.62
CA LYS A 165 -23.03 -9.11 3.20
C LYS A 165 -21.70 -8.52 2.72
N GLN A 166 -21.06 -7.67 3.53
CA GLN A 166 -19.76 -7.10 3.18
C GLN A 166 -18.69 -8.19 3.07
N LEU A 167 -18.67 -9.15 3.99
CA LEU A 167 -17.75 -10.29 3.95
C LEU A 167 -18.03 -11.22 2.76
N ALA A 168 -19.30 -11.49 2.45
CA ALA A 168 -19.66 -12.29 1.29
C ALA A 168 -19.24 -11.63 -0.03
N GLY A 169 -19.46 -10.32 -0.16
CA GLY A 169 -19.00 -9.53 -1.30
C GLY A 169 -17.47 -9.53 -1.42
N ALA A 170 -16.76 -9.32 -0.31
CA ALA A 170 -15.30 -9.36 -0.29
C ALA A 170 -14.77 -10.76 -0.66
N ALA A 171 -15.36 -11.83 -0.12
CA ALA A 171 -14.98 -13.20 -0.45
C ALA A 171 -15.19 -13.50 -1.94
N PHE A 172 -16.32 -13.05 -2.51
CA PHE A 172 -16.57 -13.16 -3.94
C PHE A 172 -15.49 -12.45 -4.77
N VAL A 173 -15.17 -11.19 -4.45
CA VAL A 173 -14.15 -10.42 -5.16
C VAL A 173 -12.75 -11.05 -5.03
N ILE A 174 -12.41 -11.58 -3.85
CA ILE A 174 -11.13 -12.27 -3.63
C ILE A 174 -11.04 -13.54 -4.48
N VAL A 175 -12.05 -14.41 -4.43
CA VAL A 175 -12.07 -15.66 -5.19
C VAL A 175 -12.07 -15.37 -6.69
N TRP A 176 -12.88 -14.41 -7.14
CA TRP A 176 -12.96 -14.01 -8.53
C TRP A 176 -11.61 -13.51 -9.05
N ASN A 177 -10.96 -12.57 -8.36
CA ASN A 177 -9.65 -12.06 -8.76
C ASN A 177 -8.59 -13.18 -8.75
N LEU A 178 -8.57 -14.02 -7.72
CA LEU A 178 -7.60 -15.11 -7.65
C LEU A 178 -7.77 -16.07 -8.84
N VAL A 179 -8.99 -16.48 -9.15
CA VAL A 179 -9.24 -17.41 -10.26
C VAL A 179 -8.96 -16.73 -11.61
N VAL A 180 -9.58 -15.58 -11.86
CA VAL A 180 -9.54 -14.95 -13.19
C VAL A 180 -8.17 -14.36 -13.49
N THR A 181 -7.53 -13.67 -12.55
CA THR A 181 -6.18 -13.13 -12.77
C THR A 181 -5.17 -14.26 -12.98
N THR A 182 -5.24 -15.35 -12.22
CA THR A 182 -4.36 -16.51 -12.46
C THR A 182 -4.59 -17.12 -13.84
N LEU A 183 -5.84 -17.30 -14.28
CA LEU A 183 -6.13 -17.82 -15.62
C LEU A 183 -5.59 -16.90 -16.72
N ILE A 184 -5.76 -15.58 -16.59
CA ILE A 184 -5.24 -14.60 -17.55
C ILE A 184 -3.72 -14.64 -17.59
N LEU A 185 -3.05 -14.62 -16.43
CA LEU A 185 -1.59 -14.66 -16.35
C LEU A 185 -1.05 -15.97 -16.93
N LEU A 186 -1.62 -17.12 -16.59
CA LEU A 186 -1.23 -18.41 -17.16
C LEU A 186 -1.45 -18.44 -18.68
N GLY A 187 -2.55 -17.87 -19.17
CA GLY A 187 -2.83 -17.75 -20.60
C GLY A 187 -1.80 -16.89 -21.35
N ILE A 188 -1.47 -15.70 -20.81
CA ILE A 188 -0.42 -14.82 -21.37
C ILE A 188 0.94 -15.51 -21.30
N GLY A 189 1.21 -16.23 -20.21
CA GLY A 189 2.45 -16.98 -19.97
C GLY A 189 2.73 -18.09 -20.99
N LEU A 190 1.73 -18.50 -21.78
CA LEU A 190 1.93 -19.43 -22.90
C LEU A 190 2.61 -18.76 -24.11
N PHE A 191 2.50 -17.44 -24.24
CA PHE A 191 2.97 -16.69 -25.40
C PHE A 191 4.15 -15.75 -25.06
N VAL A 192 4.16 -15.18 -23.86
CA VAL A 192 5.17 -14.20 -23.43
C VAL A 192 5.57 -14.48 -21.98
N PRO A 193 6.87 -14.46 -21.64
CA PRO A 193 7.30 -14.60 -20.25
C PRO A 193 6.74 -13.46 -19.39
N LEU A 194 6.12 -13.81 -18.26
CA LEU A 194 5.48 -12.84 -17.36
C LEU A 194 6.46 -12.03 -16.51
N ARG A 195 7.69 -12.54 -16.34
CA ARG A 195 8.76 -11.93 -15.56
C ARG A 195 10.04 -11.95 -16.37
N MET A 196 10.73 -10.83 -16.34
CA MET A 196 12.05 -10.68 -16.94
C MET A 196 13.07 -11.62 -16.25
N PRO A 197 14.03 -12.19 -16.99
CA PRO A 197 15.13 -12.98 -16.41
C PRO A 197 15.91 -12.23 -15.34
N ASP A 198 16.45 -12.94 -14.34
CA ASP A 198 17.12 -12.32 -13.20
C ASP A 198 18.37 -11.51 -13.59
N ASP A 199 19.11 -11.92 -14.64
CA ASP A 199 20.26 -11.18 -15.16
C ASP A 199 19.87 -9.82 -15.76
N GLN A 200 18.74 -9.75 -16.46
CA GLN A 200 18.21 -8.49 -16.98
C GLN A 200 17.58 -7.62 -15.89
N LEU A 201 16.93 -8.22 -14.89
CA LEU A 201 16.42 -7.49 -13.72
C LEU A 201 17.54 -6.79 -12.93
N MET A 202 18.75 -7.37 -12.91
CA MET A 202 19.92 -6.72 -12.31
C MET A 202 20.40 -5.49 -13.08
N ILE A 203 20.14 -5.41 -14.39
CA ILE A 203 20.46 -4.26 -15.23
C ILE A 203 19.38 -3.18 -15.09
N GLY A 204 18.11 -3.57 -15.04
CA GLY A 204 16.98 -2.65 -14.83
C GLY A 204 16.50 -1.95 -16.10
N ASP A 205 16.23 -0.64 -16.03
CA ASP A 205 15.58 0.13 -17.10
C ASP A 205 16.34 0.08 -18.43
N ASP A 206 17.68 0.01 -18.42
CA ASP A 206 18.48 -0.10 -19.63
C ASP A 206 18.23 -1.42 -20.39
N ALA A 207 18.04 -2.53 -19.67
CA ALA A 207 17.69 -3.80 -20.30
C ALA A 207 16.23 -3.83 -20.79
N ALA A 208 15.32 -3.13 -20.10
CA ALA A 208 13.91 -3.08 -20.45
C ALA A 208 13.59 -2.10 -21.59
N HIS A 209 14.28 -0.96 -21.62
CA HIS A 209 13.92 0.21 -22.42
C HIS A 209 15.09 0.78 -23.24
N GLY A 210 16.34 0.39 -22.96
CA GLY A 210 17.54 0.95 -23.60
C GLY A 210 17.82 2.40 -23.19
N GLU A 211 17.23 2.84 -22.07
CA GLU A 211 17.33 4.21 -21.56
C GLU A 211 17.56 4.18 -20.05
N GLU A 212 18.38 5.12 -19.55
CA GLU A 212 18.49 5.39 -18.12
C GLU A 212 17.46 6.44 -17.70
N ALA A 213 16.66 6.15 -16.66
CA ALA A 213 15.65 7.09 -16.16
C ALA A 213 16.23 8.45 -15.71
N TYR A 214 17.50 8.47 -15.29
CA TYR A 214 18.21 9.68 -14.88
C TYR A 214 19.62 9.69 -15.46
N ALA A 215 19.89 10.60 -16.39
CA ALA A 215 21.23 10.82 -16.95
C ALA A 215 22.10 11.64 -15.98
N LEU A 216 22.54 11.04 -14.87
CA LEU A 216 23.36 11.70 -13.85
C LEU A 216 24.73 12.18 -14.37
N TRP A 217 25.15 11.69 -15.53
CA TRP A 217 26.40 12.05 -16.21
C TRP A 217 26.31 13.36 -17.03
N GLY A 218 25.13 13.97 -17.11
CA GLY A 218 24.90 15.22 -17.86
C GLY A 218 25.33 16.51 -17.15
N ASP A 219 25.55 16.46 -15.83
CA ASP A 219 25.86 17.62 -14.97
C ASP A 219 27.37 17.87 -14.77
N GLY A 220 28.18 17.57 -15.78
CA GLY A 220 29.61 17.90 -15.81
C GLY A 220 30.55 16.91 -15.11
N GLU A 221 30.04 15.87 -14.46
CA GLU A 221 30.83 14.71 -14.04
C GLU A 221 30.92 13.73 -15.22
N LYS A 222 32.11 13.58 -15.81
CA LYS A 222 32.36 12.54 -16.82
C LYS A 222 32.52 11.21 -16.12
N PHE A 223 31.83 10.18 -16.60
CA PHE A 223 32.12 8.80 -16.23
C PHE A 223 33.57 8.48 -16.59
N ASP A 224 34.43 8.36 -15.58
CA ASP A 224 35.82 8.00 -15.75
C ASP A 224 35.96 6.48 -15.67
N ALA A 225 35.95 5.84 -16.84
CA ALA A 225 36.16 4.40 -16.98
C ALA A 225 37.55 3.93 -16.47
N THR A 226 38.46 4.83 -16.08
CA THR A 226 39.76 4.49 -15.50
C THR A 226 39.74 4.41 -13.97
N ARG A 227 38.65 4.85 -13.31
CA ARG A 227 38.46 4.68 -11.86
C ARG A 227 37.90 3.29 -11.53
N HIS A 228 38.68 2.27 -11.84
CA HIS A 228 38.53 0.97 -11.20
C HIS A 228 39.13 1.03 -9.80
N ASP A 229 38.25 1.06 -8.79
CA ASP A 229 38.45 0.49 -7.44
C ASP A 229 39.89 0.57 -6.89
N VAL A 230 40.35 1.78 -6.54
CA VAL A 230 41.60 1.95 -5.77
C VAL A 230 41.28 1.89 -4.29
N SER A 231 40.99 0.68 -3.81
CA SER A 231 41.21 0.32 -2.39
C SER A 231 41.88 -1.05 -2.27
N ARG A 232 42.95 -1.25 -3.05
CA ARG A 232 43.97 -2.26 -2.79
C ARG A 232 45.35 -1.70 -3.08
N GLY A 233 46.14 -1.53 -2.02
CA GLY A 233 47.60 -1.68 -2.11
C GLY A 233 48.45 -0.49 -1.65
N ALA A 234 48.50 -0.23 -0.34
CA ALA A 234 49.72 0.28 0.28
C ALA A 234 49.85 -0.26 1.72
N GLY A 235 50.73 -1.26 1.89
CA GLY A 235 51.37 -1.59 3.16
C GLY A 235 50.68 -2.66 4.03
N GLY A 236 51.37 -3.80 4.19
CA GLY A 236 51.26 -4.66 5.36
C GLY A 236 50.59 -6.01 5.10
N GLU A 237 51.39 -7.08 5.19
CA GLU A 237 50.92 -8.45 5.41
C GLU A 237 49.92 -8.48 6.57
N ARG A 238 48.68 -8.92 6.32
CA ARG A 238 47.77 -9.43 7.35
C ARG A 238 46.80 -10.42 6.72
N GLU A 239 46.64 -11.53 7.42
CA GLU A 239 45.93 -12.75 7.03
C GLU A 239 44.59 -12.48 6.33
N MET A 240 44.35 -13.23 5.25
CA MET A 240 43.07 -13.25 4.55
C MET A 240 42.01 -13.93 5.42
N GLY A 241 41.35 -13.15 6.26
CA GLY A 241 40.04 -13.48 6.81
C GLY A 241 39.01 -13.63 5.68
N THR A 242 38.17 -14.67 5.76
CA THR A 242 37.13 -15.00 4.77
C THR A 242 36.13 -13.85 4.58
N ALA A 243 35.43 -13.85 3.42
CA ALA A 243 34.51 -12.80 2.98
C ALA A 243 33.44 -12.40 4.02
N GLU A 244 33.06 -13.33 4.90
CA GLU A 244 32.15 -13.12 6.03
C GLU A 244 32.65 -12.06 7.03
N GLN A 245 33.96 -11.99 7.28
CA GLN A 245 34.53 -11.05 8.26
C GLN A 245 34.56 -9.61 7.74
N ARG A 246 34.57 -9.40 6.41
CA ARG A 246 34.59 -8.07 5.80
C ARG A 246 33.22 -7.40 5.81
N LEU A 247 32.15 -8.19 5.73
CA LEU A 247 30.77 -7.72 5.77
C LEU A 247 30.34 -7.23 7.17
N ALA A 248 31.00 -7.69 8.24
CA ALA A 248 30.69 -7.30 9.60
C ALA A 248 31.14 -5.87 9.98
N GLY A 249 32.09 -5.28 9.24
CA GLY A 249 32.70 -3.97 9.57
C GLY A 249 32.05 -2.75 8.90
N MET A 250 31.23 -2.95 7.87
CA MET A 250 30.56 -1.86 7.16
C MET A 250 29.20 -1.60 7.79
N GLY A 251 29.19 -0.74 8.81
CA GLY A 251 28.03 -0.33 9.60
C GLY A 251 26.99 0.49 8.84
N ALA A 252 26.46 -0.01 7.72
CA ALA A 252 25.16 0.38 7.19
C ALA A 252 24.24 -0.83 7.34
N ARG A 253 23.52 -0.90 8.47
CA ARG A 253 22.45 -1.89 8.70
C ARG A 253 21.23 -1.55 7.83
N GLY A 254 21.40 -1.67 6.51
CA GLY A 254 20.32 -1.91 5.57
C GLY A 254 20.07 -3.41 5.54
N VAL A 255 18.82 -3.82 5.69
CA VAL A 255 18.37 -5.21 5.70
C VAL A 255 18.74 -5.84 4.36
N THR A 256 19.85 -6.57 4.32
CA THR A 256 20.23 -7.45 3.22
C THR A 256 19.68 -8.83 3.54
N ILE A 257 18.69 -9.27 2.77
CA ILE A 257 18.22 -10.65 2.75
C ILE A 257 19.24 -11.43 1.91
N GLN A 258 19.92 -12.40 2.52
CA GLN A 258 20.61 -13.44 1.75
C GLN A 258 19.58 -14.49 1.34
N LEU A 259 19.59 -14.82 0.04
CA LEU A 259 18.78 -15.87 -0.59
C LEU A 259 19.13 -17.26 -0.04
#